data_AF-A0AAJ0V4F9-F1
#
_entry.id   AF-A0AAJ0V4F9-F1
#
_cell.length_a   1.000
_cell.length_b   1.000
_cell.length_c   1.000
_cell.angle_alpha   90.00
_cell.angle_beta   90.00
_cell.angle_gamma   90.00
#
_symmetry.space_group_name_H-M   'P 1'
#
loop_
_entity.id
_entity.type
_entity.pdbx_description
1 polymer ?
#
loop_
_entity_poly.entity_id
_entity_poly.type
_entity_poly.pdbx_seq_one_letter_code
_entity_poly.pdbx_strand_id
1 'polypeptide(L)'
;MSIRVGTDNLTTVRRELHRVLGSALDLYTAVIDNKTGQACLELELASTRVQDAMSSIMRILPEAEFGKIRRSARDPASRAPTARMRTSD
;
A
#
# COMPACT_ATOMS: atom_id res chain seq x y z
N MET A 1 1.63 5.39 5.66
CA MET A 1 1.27 6.58 4.84
C MET A 1 -0.04 6.31 4.14
N SER A 2 -0.71 7.31 3.56
CA SER A 2 -1.89 7.06 2.72
C SER A 2 -1.79 7.77 1.38
N ILE A 3 -2.43 7.21 0.35
CA ILE A 3 -2.59 7.84 -0.96
C ILE A 3 -4.05 7.77 -1.41
N ARG A 4 -4.54 8.77 -2.16
CA ARG A 4 -5.85 8.71 -2.81
C ARG A 4 -5.70 8.57 -4.31
N VAL A 5 -6.57 7.76 -4.91
CA VAL A 5 -6.63 7.49 -6.35
C VAL A 5 -8.08 7.31 -6.78
N GLY A 6 -8.40 7.55 -8.05
CA GLY A 6 -9.71 7.17 -8.60
C GLY A 6 -9.94 5.65 -8.54
N THR A 7 -11.18 5.23 -8.25
CA THR A 7 -11.54 3.80 -8.12
C THR A 7 -11.25 2.97 -9.35
N ASP A 8 -11.39 3.58 -10.53
CA ASP A 8 -11.18 2.92 -11.82
C ASP A 8 -9.72 2.50 -12.01
N ASN A 9 -8.80 3.16 -11.32
CA ASN A 9 -7.37 2.89 -11.37
C ASN A 9 -6.92 1.89 -10.30
N LEU A 10 -7.79 1.46 -9.39
CA LEU A 10 -7.38 0.73 -8.18
C LEU A 10 -6.64 -0.58 -8.47
N THR A 11 -7.09 -1.35 -9.47
CA THR A 11 -6.43 -2.60 -9.89
C THR A 11 -5.04 -2.35 -10.45
N THR A 12 -4.90 -1.32 -11.29
CA THR A 12 -3.62 -0.91 -11.87
C THR A 12 -2.68 -0.41 -10.78
N VAL A 13 -3.17 0.47 -9.89
CA VAL A 13 -2.43 1.01 -8.74
C VAL A 13 -1.94 -0.12 -7.85
N ARG A 14 -2.79 -1.08 -7.51
CA ARG A 14 -2.41 -2.26 -6.71
C ARG A 14 -1.27 -3.04 -7.36
N ARG A 15 -1.34 -3.31 -8.67
CA ARG A 15 -0.30 -4.04 -9.40
C ARG A 15 1.02 -3.27 -9.42
N GLU A 16 0.97 -1.97 -9.69
CA GLU A 16 2.16 -1.13 -9.75
C GLU A 16 2.81 -0.93 -8.38
N LEU A 17 2.02 -0.77 -7.31
CA LEU A 17 2.51 -0.75 -5.94
C LEU A 17 3.23 -2.05 -5.59
N HIS A 18 2.65 -3.20 -5.94
CA HIS A 18 3.33 -4.48 -5.75
C HIS A 18 4.60 -4.62 -6.62
N ARG A 19 4.61 -4.08 -7.84
CA ARG A 19 5.80 -4.13 -8.71
C ARG A 19 6.95 -3.28 -8.15
N VAL A 20 6.64 -2.09 -7.67
CA VAL A 20 7.62 -1.10 -7.23
C VAL A 20 8.05 -1.32 -5.79
N LEU A 21 7.08 -1.49 -4.89
CA LEU A 21 7.35 -1.63 -3.46
C LEU A 21 7.56 -3.08 -3.10
N GLY A 22 6.91 -4.03 -3.77
CA GLY A 22 7.15 -5.46 -3.60
C GLY A 22 7.24 -5.88 -2.14
N SER A 23 8.43 -6.36 -1.76
CA SER A 23 8.75 -6.81 -0.40
C SER A 23 8.86 -5.69 0.64
N ALA A 24 8.91 -4.42 0.23
CA ALA A 24 8.90 -3.26 1.12
C ALA A 24 7.49 -2.84 1.56
N LEU A 25 6.45 -3.39 0.91
CA LEU A 25 5.05 -3.17 1.28
C LEU A 25 4.63 -4.24 2.31
N ASP A 26 4.54 -3.85 3.58
CA ASP A 26 4.20 -4.76 4.69
C ASP A 26 2.68 -5.02 4.76
N LEU A 27 1.88 -3.97 4.56
CA LEU A 27 0.42 -4.04 4.58
C LEU A 27 -0.14 -2.93 3.70
N TYR A 28 -1.21 -3.21 2.97
CA TYR A 28 -2.03 -2.14 2.43
C TYR A 28 -3.52 -2.43 2.57
N THR A 29 -4.27 -1.38 2.89
CA THR A 29 -5.73 -1.41 2.97
C THR A 29 -6.28 -0.42 1.97
N ALA A 30 -7.21 -0.86 1.12
CA ALA A 30 -7.94 0.02 0.23
C ALA A 30 -9.34 0.28 0.82
N VAL A 31 -9.64 1.53 1.12
CA VAL A 31 -10.98 1.99 1.48
C VAL A 31 -11.59 2.66 0.25
N ILE A 32 -12.62 2.05 -0.31
CA ILE A 32 -13.31 2.55 -1.49
C ILE A 32 -14.48 3.43 -1.05
N ASP A 33 -14.50 4.67 -1.52
CA ASP A 33 -15.63 5.57 -1.40
C ASP A 33 -16.41 5.62 -2.72
N ASN A 34 -17.47 4.82 -2.79
CA ASN A 34 -18.37 4.76 -3.95
C ASN A 34 -19.16 6.06 -4.18
N LYS A 35 -19.23 6.97 -3.20
CA LYS A 35 -19.93 8.25 -3.38
C LYS A 35 -19.10 9.27 -4.14
N THR A 36 -17.77 9.21 -4.00
CA THR A 36 -16.83 10.14 -4.62
C THR A 36 -16.06 9.52 -5.78
N GLY A 37 -16.17 8.21 -6.00
CA GLY A 37 -15.38 7.49 -7.01
C GLY A 37 -13.89 7.46 -6.68
N GLN A 38 -13.56 7.58 -5.38
CA GLN A 38 -12.18 7.62 -4.89
C GLN A 38 -11.88 6.39 -4.03
N ALA A 39 -10.62 5.97 -4.05
CA ALA A 39 -10.08 4.94 -3.18
C ALA A 39 -8.92 5.53 -2.37
N CYS A 40 -9.00 5.38 -1.06
CA CYS A 40 -7.92 5.71 -0.15
C CYS A 40 -7.13 4.43 0.16
N LEU A 41 -5.84 4.44 -0.14
CA LEU A 41 -4.92 3.34 0.12
C LEU A 41 -4.06 3.71 1.32
N GLU A 42 -4.16 2.93 2.38
CA GLU A 42 -3.21 2.98 3.50
C GLU A 42 -2.07 2.02 3.22
N LEU A 43 -0.83 2.49 3.35
CA LEU A 43 0.40 1.77 3.06
C LEU A 43 1.26 1.73 4.32
N GLU A 44 1.64 0.53 4.73
CA GLU A 44 2.63 0.28 5.77
C GLU A 44 3.94 -0.18 5.13
N LEU A 45 5.04 0.48 5.50
CA LEU A 45 6.38 0.23 5.01
C LEU A 45 7.41 0.71 6.04
N ALA A 46 8.64 0.22 5.92
CA ALA A 46 9.76 0.69 6.74
C ALA A 46 9.96 2.21 6.57
N SER A 47 10.23 2.93 7.67
CA SER A 47 10.41 4.39 7.67
C SER A 47 11.51 4.85 6.72
N THR A 48 12.57 4.07 6.57
CA THR A 48 13.69 4.32 5.65
C THR A 48 13.31 4.23 4.18
N ARG A 49 12.19 3.57 3.85
CA ARG A 49 11.71 3.36 2.47
C ARG A 49 10.64 4.37 2.05
N VAL A 50 10.18 5.24 2.94
CA VAL A 50 9.05 6.15 2.67
C VAL A 50 9.34 7.10 1.52
N GLN A 51 10.53 7.71 1.50
CA GLN A 51 10.89 8.66 0.45
C GLN A 51 11.03 8.00 -0.92
N ASP A 52 11.66 6.83 -0.98
CA ASP A 52 11.79 6.03 -2.20
C ASP A 52 10.41 5.59 -2.72
N ALA A 53 9.53 5.18 -1.81
CA ALA A 53 8.17 4.78 -2.14
C ALA A 53 7.36 5.94 -2.71
N MET A 54 7.39 7.11 -2.06
CA MET A 54 6.71 8.31 -2.56
C MET A 54 7.20 8.71 -3.95
N SER A 55 8.52 8.74 -4.15
CA SER A 55 9.13 9.11 -5.44
C SER A 55 8.71 8.15 -6.56
N SER A 56 8.64 6.86 -6.24
CA SER A 56 8.26 5.83 -7.21
C SER A 56 6.76 5.85 -7.50
N ILE A 57 5.92 6.14 -6.49
CA ILE A 57 4.48 6.34 -6.67
C ILE A 57 4.23 7.57 -7.54
N MET A 58 4.86 8.71 -7.27
CA MET A 58 4.71 9.93 -8.07
C MET A 58 5.06 9.72 -9.55
N ARG A 59 6.04 8.85 -9.84
CA ARG A 59 6.42 8.53 -11.22
C ARG A 59 5.33 7.79 -11.99
N ILE A 60 4.54 6.95 -11.31
CA ILE A 60 3.53 6.09 -11.94
C ILE A 60 2.14 6.69 -11.83
N LEU A 61 1.88 7.39 -10.73
CA LEU A 61 0.62 8.03 -10.37
C LEU A 61 0.92 9.48 -10.01
N PRO A 62 1.16 10.33 -11.02
CA PRO A 62 1.47 11.75 -10.80
C PRO A 62 0.32 12.47 -10.09
N GLU A 63 -0.92 12.03 -10.32
CA GLU A 63 -2.14 12.55 -9.70
C GLU A 63 -2.43 11.96 -8.30
N ALA A 64 -1.55 11.12 -7.75
CA ALA A 64 -1.76 10.55 -6.43
C ALA A 64 -1.60 11.62 -5.33
N GLU A 65 -2.65 11.81 -4.54
CA GLU A 65 -2.59 12.68 -3.37
C GLU A 65 -2.02 11.93 -2.16
N PHE A 66 -0.89 12.41 -1.62
CA PHE A 66 -0.30 11.83 -0.42
C PHE A 66 -0.92 12.43 0.85
N GLY A 67 -1.46 11.55 1.70
CA GLY A 67 -1.94 11.89 3.03
C GLY A 67 -0.83 11.92 4.08
N LYS A 68 -1.24 12.13 5.35
CA LYS A 68 -0.30 12.21 6.48
C LYS A 68 0.47 10.89 6.65
N ILE A 69 1.79 11.00 6.80
CA ILE A 69 2.63 9.88 7.22
C ILE A 69 2.51 9.74 8.74
N ARG A 70 2.15 8.54 9.19
CA ARG A 70 2.07 8.18 10.61
C ARG A 70 2.96 6.97 10.86
N ARG A 71 3.55 6.89 12.05
CA ARG A 71 4.23 5.67 12.51
C ARG A 71 3.16 4.62 12.84
N SER A 72 3.32 3.39 12.34
CA SER A 72 2.42 2.31 12.75
C SER A 72 2.74 1.95 14.21
N ALA A 73 1.69 1.73 15.00
CA ALA A 73 1.81 1.15 16.34
C ALA A 73 1.99 -0.38 16.28
N ARG A 74 2.02 -0.95 15.07
CA ARG A 74 2.08 -2.38 14.82
C ARG A 74 3.51 -2.87 15.08
N ASP A 75 3.63 -3.88 15.94
CA ASP A 75 4.91 -4.50 16.24
C ASP A 75 5.49 -5.14 14.97
N PRO A 76 6.73 -4.79 14.57
CA PRO A 76 7.40 -5.46 13.45
C PRO A 76 7.57 -6.98 13.65
N ALA A 77 7.49 -7.51 14.87
CA ALA A 77 7.53 -8.95 15.14
C ALA A 77 6.21 -9.68 14.79
N SER A 78 5.09 -8.97 14.63
CA SER A 78 3.80 -9.55 14.22
C SER A 78 3.74 -9.90 12.71
N ARG A 79 4.86 -9.74 11.99
CA ARG A 79 4.98 -9.87 10.52
C ARG A 79 5.24 -11.31 10.03
N ALA A 80 5.07 -12.32 10.87
CA ALA A 80 5.25 -13.71 10.43
C ALA A 80 4.28 -14.04 9.27
N PRO A 81 4.76 -14.62 8.16
CA PRO A 81 3.88 -15.04 7.09
C PRO A 81 3.00 -16.15 7.66
N THR A 82 1.68 -15.98 7.54
CA THR A 82 0.74 -17.10 7.68
C THR A 82 0.97 -18.01 6.48
N ALA A 83 2.05 -18.80 6.53
CA ALA A 83 2.21 -19.98 5.71
C ALA A 83 1.10 -20.93 6.16
N ARG A 84 -0.08 -20.82 5.54
CA ARG A 84 -1.04 -21.92 5.52
C ARG A 84 -0.40 -23.03 4.69
N MET A 85 0.47 -23.80 5.33
CA MET A 85 0.89 -25.10 4.85
C MET A 85 -0.35 -25.98 4.92
N ARG A 86 -1.03 -26.14 3.77
CA ARG A 86 -1.95 -27.26 3.58
C ARG A 86 -1.09 -28.52 3.57
N THR A 87 -1.04 -29.24 4.69
CA THR A 87 -0.72 -30.66 4.68
C THR A 87 -2.02 -31.41 4.42
N SER A 88 -2.18 -31.85 3.17
CA SER A 88 -3.03 -32.99 2.85
C SER A 88 -2.07 -34.09 2.43
N ASP A 89 -1.84 -35.05 3.33
CA ASP A 89 -1.96 -36.49 3.06
C ASP A 89 -2.14 -37.23 4.39
#